data_AF-A0A1X7BTB3-F1
#
_entry.id   AF-A0A1X7BTB3-F1
#
_cell.length_a   1.000
_cell.length_b   1.000
_cell.length_c   1.000
_cell.angle_alpha   90.00
_cell.angle_beta   90.00
_cell.angle_gamma   90.00
#
_symmetry.space_group_name_H-M   'P 1'
#
loop_
_entity.id
_entity.type
_entity.pdbx_description
1 polymer ?
#
loop_
_entity_poly.entity_id
_entity_poly.type
_entity_poly.pdbx_seq_one_letter_code
_entity_poly.pdbx_strand_id
1 'polypeptide(L)'
;MGFNWTPGVGPCETTLASMRKAAPQPDILMGEAWFMGETRKMYTELSGNFETVSTEYLQEVLREIAGGASAFGLHEEWEAWLRYLLPRVVPRCHERFVDWLFESLCSAFLQVDLATNHMGRNAYDGGEVLSTLGHVIMAENRWKDGKIVVGNTLHPSNNNPAKWWGWANVSGDLAASLLVCLRLVEDKELQGWVDSIFSIGCPYWRAQLLTWHVGARPLLNERIQFPSQFDEWTANRNNKNPSIGWSDSHVVGRMQGDTIVAEAVFPQGRVSKFKSAFEAHLENADLSKWKEEILEVPELRSEVGRLIKNFEIN
;
A
#
# COMPACT_ATOMS: atom_id res chain seq x y z
N MET A 1 -19.45 -8.00 -10.78
CA MET A 1 -18.71 -8.82 -9.80
C MET A 1 -18.02 -7.85 -8.88
N GLY A 2 -18.11 -8.03 -7.56
CA GLY A 2 -17.47 -7.12 -6.60
C GLY A 2 -15.97 -7.37 -6.46
N PHE A 3 -15.22 -6.35 -6.03
CA PHE A 3 -13.80 -6.47 -5.70
C PHE A 3 -13.60 -7.27 -4.39
N ASN A 4 -12.81 -8.35 -4.46
CA ASN A 4 -12.53 -9.24 -3.32
C ASN A 4 -11.07 -9.70 -3.37
N TRP A 5 -10.42 -9.76 -2.21
CA TRP A 5 -9.11 -10.39 -2.09
C TRP A 5 -9.24 -11.90 -1.97
N THR A 6 -8.60 -12.60 -2.91
CA THR A 6 -8.52 -14.07 -2.93
C THR A 6 -7.05 -14.48 -3.02
N PRO A 7 -6.50 -15.22 -2.04
CA PRO A 7 -5.14 -15.73 -2.10
C PRO A 7 -4.84 -16.46 -3.41
N GLY A 8 -3.77 -16.03 -4.10
CA GLY A 8 -3.37 -16.57 -5.40
C GLY A 8 -4.04 -15.89 -6.59
N VAL A 9 -4.98 -14.96 -6.40
CA VAL A 9 -5.57 -14.19 -7.50
C VAL A 9 -4.89 -12.83 -7.57
N GLY A 10 -3.90 -12.72 -8.46
CA GLY A 10 -3.09 -11.52 -8.67
C GLY A 10 -3.71 -10.47 -9.60
N PRO A 11 -2.89 -9.50 -10.04
CA PRO A 11 -3.31 -8.46 -11.00
C PRO A 11 -3.92 -9.03 -12.28
N CYS A 12 -4.98 -8.39 -12.77
CA CYS A 12 -5.66 -8.76 -14.01
C CYS A 12 -4.82 -8.41 -15.25
N GLU A 13 -4.24 -9.41 -15.91
CA GLU A 13 -3.37 -9.22 -17.10
C GLU A 13 -4.08 -8.53 -18.27
N THR A 14 -5.37 -8.82 -18.50
CA THR A 14 -6.13 -8.14 -19.56
C THR A 14 -6.33 -6.66 -19.26
N THR A 15 -6.54 -6.29 -17.99
CA THR A 15 -6.61 -4.88 -17.57
C THR A 15 -5.24 -4.22 -17.71
N LEU A 16 -4.16 -4.87 -17.27
CA LEU A 16 -2.80 -4.35 -17.46
C LEU A 16 -2.47 -4.09 -18.93
N ALA A 17 -2.84 -5.01 -19.82
CA ALA A 17 -2.67 -4.83 -21.26
C ALA A 17 -3.47 -3.62 -21.80
N SER A 18 -4.70 -3.44 -21.34
CA SER A 18 -5.53 -2.26 -21.67
C SER A 18 -4.88 -0.95 -21.20
N MET A 19 -4.46 -0.90 -19.94
CA MET A 19 -3.80 0.26 -19.34
C MET A 19 -2.49 0.60 -20.07
N ARG A 20 -1.66 -0.41 -20.43
CA ARG A 20 -0.42 -0.18 -21.22
C ARG A 20 -0.71 0.41 -22.59
N LYS A 21 -1.81 0.03 -23.23
CA LYS A 21 -2.24 0.56 -24.53
C LYS A 21 -2.77 2.00 -24.39
N ALA A 22 -3.47 2.30 -23.30
CA ALA A 22 -4.01 3.62 -23.03
C ALA A 22 -2.93 4.64 -22.60
N ALA A 23 -1.86 4.17 -21.97
CA ALA A 23 -0.74 4.99 -21.51
C ALA A 23 0.55 4.68 -22.30
N PRO A 24 0.74 5.30 -23.49
CA PRO A 24 2.00 5.24 -24.22
C PRO A 24 3.12 5.93 -23.45
N GLN A 25 4.36 5.67 -23.86
CA GLN A 25 5.52 6.34 -23.27
C GLN A 25 5.45 7.85 -23.54
N PRO A 26 5.66 8.71 -22.52
CA PRO A 26 5.74 10.15 -22.72
C PRO A 26 6.94 10.54 -23.59
N ASP A 27 6.74 11.53 -24.48
CA ASP A 27 7.81 12.08 -25.34
C ASP A 27 8.82 12.93 -24.56
N ILE A 28 8.37 13.52 -23.44
CA ILE A 28 9.20 14.36 -22.57
C ILE A 28 9.81 13.46 -21.50
N LEU A 29 11.14 13.45 -21.40
CA LEU A 29 11.87 12.75 -20.34
C LEU A 29 11.43 13.25 -18.96
N MET A 30 11.32 12.34 -18.00
CA MET A 30 11.05 12.70 -16.62
C MET A 30 12.29 13.33 -15.97
N GLY A 31 12.16 14.46 -15.29
CA GLY A 31 13.19 15.04 -14.45
C GLY A 31 12.94 14.85 -12.94
N GLU A 32 14.00 14.94 -12.15
CA GLU A 32 13.91 14.93 -10.67
C GLU A 32 13.09 16.10 -10.13
N ALA A 33 12.49 15.95 -8.95
CA ALA A 33 11.67 16.98 -8.35
C ALA A 33 12.52 18.09 -7.73
N TRP A 34 13.55 17.73 -6.97
CA TRP A 34 14.40 18.68 -6.25
C TRP A 34 15.78 18.79 -6.90
N PHE A 35 16.08 19.94 -7.51
CA PHE A 35 17.40 20.23 -8.04
C PHE A 35 17.81 21.66 -7.70
N MET A 36 19.07 21.85 -7.27
CA MET A 36 19.64 23.16 -6.95
C MET A 36 20.74 23.59 -7.95
N GLY A 37 20.97 22.78 -8.98
CA GLY A 37 21.97 23.05 -10.02
C GLY A 37 21.38 23.73 -11.26
N GLU A 38 22.26 24.13 -12.19
CA GLU A 38 21.86 24.70 -13.48
C GLU A 38 21.17 23.67 -14.41
N THR A 39 21.41 22.38 -14.15
CA THR A 39 20.85 21.26 -14.92
C THR A 39 20.07 20.32 -14.00
N ARG A 40 18.84 19.98 -14.40
CA ARG A 40 17.97 18.99 -13.75
C ARG A 40 18.39 17.56 -14.18
N LYS A 41 18.55 16.61 -13.25
CA LYS A 41 18.72 15.19 -13.59
C LYS A 41 17.50 14.72 -14.39
N MET A 42 17.75 14.07 -15.53
CA MET A 42 16.70 13.45 -16.35
C MET A 42 16.82 11.93 -16.27
N TYR A 43 15.68 11.26 -16.07
CA TYR A 43 15.57 9.81 -15.97
C TYR A 43 15.56 9.16 -17.36
N THR A 44 16.72 9.16 -18.00
CA THR A 44 16.91 8.71 -19.41
C THR A 44 16.70 7.21 -19.62
N GLU A 45 16.90 6.38 -18.60
CA GLU A 45 16.74 4.91 -18.72
C GLU A 45 15.28 4.51 -18.97
N LEU A 46 14.32 5.36 -18.54
CA LEU A 46 12.89 5.16 -18.83
C LEU A 46 12.57 5.17 -20.32
N SER A 47 13.43 5.78 -21.15
CA SER A 47 13.26 5.83 -22.60
C SER A 47 13.89 4.68 -23.36
N GLY A 48 14.62 3.81 -22.65
CA GLY A 48 15.21 2.61 -23.22
C GLY A 48 14.24 1.43 -23.21
N ASN A 49 14.82 0.23 -23.17
CA ASN A 49 14.03 -0.99 -22.97
C ASN A 49 13.57 -1.07 -21.51
N PHE A 50 12.27 -0.85 -21.27
CA PHE A 50 11.69 -0.87 -19.92
C PHE A 50 12.00 -2.15 -19.13
N GLU A 51 12.06 -3.31 -19.80
CA GLU A 51 12.36 -4.60 -19.16
C GLU A 51 13.78 -4.68 -18.58
N THR A 52 14.67 -3.77 -18.98
CA THR A 52 16.05 -3.72 -18.49
C THR A 52 16.27 -2.71 -17.36
N VAL A 53 15.28 -1.86 -17.08
CA VAL A 53 15.35 -0.86 -16.01
C VAL A 53 15.33 -1.58 -14.66
N SER A 54 16.26 -1.26 -13.76
CA SER A 54 16.31 -1.90 -12.44
C SER A 54 15.14 -1.46 -11.55
N THR A 55 14.76 -2.31 -10.59
CA THR A 55 13.69 -1.96 -9.64
C THR A 55 14.11 -0.83 -8.70
N GLU A 56 15.40 -0.71 -8.38
CA GLU A 56 15.93 0.43 -7.60
C GLU A 56 15.74 1.74 -8.36
N TYR A 57 16.01 1.75 -9.66
CA TYR A 57 15.83 2.95 -10.48
C TYR A 57 14.35 3.32 -10.57
N LEU A 58 13.47 2.32 -10.74
CA LEU A 58 12.02 2.55 -10.74
C LEU A 58 11.52 3.10 -9.40
N GLN A 59 12.09 2.66 -8.26
CA GLN A 59 11.79 3.26 -6.97
C GLN A 59 12.20 4.71 -6.87
N GLU A 60 13.43 5.05 -7.30
CA GLU A 60 13.86 6.45 -7.32
C GLU A 60 12.89 7.30 -8.14
N VAL A 61 12.51 6.83 -9.33
CA VAL A 61 11.52 7.50 -10.20
C VAL A 61 10.19 7.70 -9.47
N LEU A 62 9.64 6.64 -8.87
CA LEU A 62 8.35 6.72 -8.16
C LEU A 62 8.42 7.63 -6.93
N ARG A 63 9.54 7.63 -6.22
CA ARG A 63 9.80 8.54 -5.10
C ARG A 63 9.85 10.00 -5.56
N GLU A 64 10.49 10.29 -6.70
CA GLU A 64 10.48 11.66 -7.25
C GLU A 64 9.08 12.11 -7.66
N ILE A 65 8.28 11.22 -8.26
CA ILE A 65 6.88 11.52 -8.60
C ILE A 65 6.09 11.85 -7.32
N ALA A 66 6.16 10.97 -6.31
CA ALA A 66 5.43 11.13 -5.06
C ALA A 66 5.90 12.36 -4.27
N GLY A 67 7.20 12.48 -4.05
CA GLY A 67 7.82 13.59 -3.32
C GLY A 67 7.68 14.92 -4.03
N GLY A 68 7.84 14.94 -5.35
CA GLY A 68 7.64 16.13 -6.17
C GLY A 68 6.20 16.62 -6.15
N ALA A 69 5.24 15.72 -6.39
CA ALA A 69 3.82 16.06 -6.32
C ALA A 69 3.39 16.54 -4.92
N SER A 70 4.04 16.03 -3.88
CA SER A 70 3.84 16.47 -2.49
C SER A 70 4.46 17.85 -2.21
N ALA A 71 5.70 18.08 -2.63
CA ALA A 71 6.43 19.30 -2.29
C ALA A 71 6.06 20.51 -3.17
N PHE A 72 5.73 20.26 -4.44
CA PHE A 72 5.60 21.30 -5.47
C PHE A 72 4.26 21.31 -6.20
N GLY A 73 3.34 20.40 -5.85
CA GLY A 73 2.13 20.15 -6.61
C GLY A 73 2.37 19.24 -7.83
N LEU A 74 1.30 18.73 -8.42
CA LEU A 74 1.40 17.78 -9.54
C LEU A 74 1.76 18.48 -10.86
N HIS A 75 2.88 18.09 -11.45
CA HIS A 75 3.25 18.45 -12.81
C HIS A 75 2.72 17.43 -13.82
N GLU A 76 2.27 17.90 -15.00
CA GLU A 76 1.76 17.06 -16.10
C GLU A 76 2.75 15.96 -16.51
N GLU A 77 4.05 16.28 -16.46
CA GLU A 77 5.16 15.35 -16.70
C GLU A 77 5.09 14.12 -15.78
N TRP A 78 5.01 14.34 -14.46
CA TRP A 78 4.98 13.25 -13.48
C TRP A 78 3.69 12.43 -13.57
N GLU A 79 2.57 13.10 -13.85
CA GLU A 79 1.28 12.44 -14.07
C GLU A 79 1.34 11.50 -15.29
N ALA A 80 1.89 11.98 -16.42
CA ALA A 80 2.04 11.19 -17.64
C ALA A 80 2.99 10.00 -17.43
N TRP A 81 4.12 10.22 -16.75
CA TRP A 81 5.05 9.14 -16.44
C TRP A 81 4.44 8.11 -15.49
N LEU A 82 3.72 8.52 -14.44
CA LEU A 82 3.06 7.55 -13.56
C LEU A 82 2.04 6.69 -14.31
N ARG A 83 1.25 7.26 -15.24
CA ARG A 83 0.32 6.48 -16.07
C ARG A 83 1.04 5.43 -16.91
N TYR A 84 2.16 5.81 -17.50
CA TYR A 84 2.98 4.88 -18.27
C TYR A 84 3.57 3.78 -17.39
N LEU A 85 4.07 4.15 -16.21
CA LEU A 85 4.77 3.26 -15.29
C LEU A 85 3.81 2.27 -14.61
N LEU A 86 2.66 2.71 -14.12
CA LEU A 86 1.76 1.91 -13.28
C LEU A 86 1.50 0.49 -13.84
N PRO A 87 0.97 0.30 -15.06
CA PRO A 87 0.67 -1.04 -15.57
C PRO A 87 1.90 -1.85 -16.01
N ARG A 88 3.09 -1.23 -16.00
CA ARG A 88 4.37 -1.86 -16.34
C ARG A 88 5.17 -2.23 -15.10
N VAL A 89 5.02 -1.49 -14.00
CA VAL A 89 5.66 -1.75 -12.71
C VAL A 89 4.87 -2.79 -11.90
N VAL A 90 3.53 -2.82 -11.99
CA VAL A 90 2.68 -3.78 -11.24
C VAL A 90 3.17 -5.24 -11.32
N PRO A 91 3.49 -5.81 -12.51
CA PRO A 91 4.01 -7.17 -12.60
C PRO A 91 5.38 -7.34 -11.94
N ARG A 92 6.16 -6.26 -11.79
CA ARG A 92 7.55 -6.26 -11.33
C ARG A 92 7.69 -6.06 -9.82
N CYS A 93 6.58 -5.78 -9.12
CA CYS A 93 6.50 -5.55 -7.67
C CYS A 93 6.92 -6.74 -6.78
N HIS A 94 7.49 -7.80 -7.35
CA HIS A 94 7.97 -8.99 -6.66
C HIS A 94 9.38 -9.42 -7.07
N GLU A 95 10.03 -8.71 -7.99
CA GLU A 95 11.31 -9.12 -8.56
C GLU A 95 12.46 -9.16 -7.55
N ARG A 96 12.40 -8.31 -6.53
CA ARG A 96 13.41 -8.25 -5.48
C ARG A 96 12.80 -8.42 -4.11
N PHE A 97 13.48 -9.24 -3.32
CA PHE A 97 13.16 -9.47 -1.93
C PHE A 97 13.63 -8.28 -1.08
N VAL A 98 12.76 -7.77 -0.19
CA VAL A 98 13.01 -6.57 0.63
C VAL A 98 13.05 -5.27 -0.19
N ASP A 99 12.39 -5.29 -1.35
CA ASP A 99 12.34 -4.16 -2.26
C ASP A 99 11.06 -3.35 -2.07
N TRP A 100 11.19 -2.03 -2.05
CA TRP A 100 10.12 -1.12 -1.64
C TRP A 100 9.31 -0.66 -2.87
N LEU A 101 9.48 -1.33 -4.01
CA LEU A 101 8.92 -0.93 -5.29
C LEU A 101 7.39 -0.84 -5.26
N PHE A 102 6.73 -1.84 -4.66
CA PHE A 102 5.28 -1.82 -4.49
C PHE A 102 4.83 -0.67 -3.59
N GLU A 103 5.53 -0.46 -2.48
CA GLU A 103 5.26 0.60 -1.53
C GLU A 103 5.42 2.00 -2.16
N SER A 104 6.51 2.23 -2.89
CA SER A 104 6.74 3.48 -3.65
C SER A 104 5.71 3.67 -4.77
N LEU A 105 5.28 2.60 -5.44
CA LEU A 105 4.23 2.67 -6.47
C LEU A 105 2.88 3.10 -5.85
N CYS A 106 2.51 2.53 -4.71
CA CYS A 106 1.32 2.92 -3.96
C CYS A 106 1.40 4.38 -3.48
N SER A 107 2.56 4.84 -2.98
CA SER A 107 2.77 6.23 -2.58
C SER A 107 2.63 7.21 -3.74
N ALA A 108 3.28 6.93 -4.88
CA ALA A 108 3.16 7.73 -6.09
C ALA A 108 1.72 7.76 -6.60
N PHE A 109 1.06 6.60 -6.66
CA PHE A 109 -0.35 6.50 -7.03
C PHE A 109 -1.25 7.35 -6.14
N LEU A 110 -1.21 7.15 -4.82
CA LEU A 110 -2.06 7.90 -3.89
C LEU A 110 -1.79 9.40 -3.98
N GLN A 111 -0.54 9.83 -4.09
CA GLN A 111 -0.24 11.26 -4.15
C GLN A 111 -0.74 11.91 -5.45
N VAL A 112 -0.57 11.26 -6.61
CA VAL A 112 -1.09 11.75 -7.89
C VAL A 112 -2.62 11.70 -7.93
N ASP A 113 -3.21 10.61 -7.43
CA ASP A 113 -4.66 10.44 -7.29
C ASP A 113 -5.28 11.59 -6.48
N LEU A 114 -4.70 11.92 -5.32
CA LEU A 114 -5.11 13.05 -4.49
C LEU A 114 -4.94 14.39 -5.21
N ALA A 115 -3.83 14.60 -5.91
CA ALA A 115 -3.61 15.86 -6.62
C ALA A 115 -4.57 16.08 -7.80
N THR A 116 -5.16 15.02 -8.36
CA THR A 116 -6.15 15.12 -9.44
C THR A 116 -7.60 15.18 -8.94
N ASN A 117 -7.84 14.98 -7.64
CA ASN A 117 -9.19 14.89 -7.03
C ASN A 117 -10.15 13.93 -7.77
N HIS A 118 -9.65 12.88 -8.43
CA HIS A 118 -10.46 12.01 -9.31
C HIS A 118 -11.18 12.74 -10.45
N MET A 119 -10.78 13.96 -10.75
CA MET A 119 -11.44 14.80 -11.75
C MET A 119 -10.58 15.02 -12.98
N GLY A 120 -11.24 15.13 -14.13
CA GLY A 120 -10.63 15.44 -15.40
C GLY A 120 -10.50 14.25 -16.35
N ARG A 121 -10.08 14.54 -17.58
CA ARG A 121 -9.92 13.57 -18.69
C ARG A 121 -8.92 12.43 -18.38
N ASN A 122 -8.17 12.62 -17.31
CA ASN A 122 -6.97 11.91 -16.96
C ASN A 122 -7.15 11.09 -15.66
N ALA A 123 -8.28 11.21 -14.95
CA ALA A 123 -8.52 10.44 -13.73
C ALA A 123 -8.32 8.93 -13.97
N TYR A 124 -7.70 8.25 -13.02
CA TYR A 124 -7.57 6.79 -13.09
C TYR A 124 -8.95 6.15 -12.94
N ASP A 125 -9.21 5.10 -13.72
CA ASP A 125 -10.36 4.25 -13.46
C ASP A 125 -10.08 3.42 -12.20
N GLY A 126 -10.82 3.70 -11.12
CA GLY A 126 -10.64 3.04 -9.83
C GLY A 126 -10.82 1.52 -9.92
N GLY A 127 -11.70 1.03 -10.81
CA GLY A 127 -11.90 -0.39 -11.06
C GLY A 127 -10.70 -1.03 -11.75
N GLU A 128 -10.09 -0.35 -12.73
CA GLU A 128 -8.85 -0.82 -13.36
C GLU A 128 -7.71 -0.91 -12.34
N VAL A 129 -7.52 0.13 -11.51
CA VAL A 129 -6.48 0.16 -10.48
C VAL A 129 -6.72 -0.93 -9.42
N LEU A 130 -7.95 -1.11 -8.95
CA LEU A 130 -8.30 -2.18 -8.02
C LEU A 130 -8.02 -3.56 -8.62
N SER A 131 -8.46 -3.80 -9.87
CA SER A 131 -8.24 -5.09 -10.53
C SER A 131 -6.77 -5.41 -10.80
N THR A 132 -5.88 -4.41 -10.73
CA THR A 132 -4.44 -4.54 -10.96
C THR A 132 -3.63 -4.30 -9.69
N LEU A 133 -3.28 -3.05 -9.38
CA LEU A 133 -2.53 -2.65 -8.19
C LEU A 133 -3.15 -3.21 -6.90
N GLY A 134 -4.49 -3.15 -6.78
CA GLY A 134 -5.23 -3.64 -5.61
C GLY A 134 -5.10 -5.15 -5.37
N HIS A 135 -4.69 -5.95 -6.37
CA HIS A 135 -4.49 -7.39 -6.25
C HIS A 135 -3.02 -7.83 -6.17
N VAL A 136 -2.05 -6.91 -6.19
CA VAL A 136 -0.62 -7.28 -6.15
C VAL A 136 -0.30 -8.14 -4.93
N ILE A 137 -0.81 -7.79 -3.75
CA ILE A 137 -0.57 -8.55 -2.52
C ILE A 137 -1.19 -9.95 -2.55
N MET A 138 -2.15 -10.22 -3.45
CA MET A 138 -2.83 -11.50 -3.62
C MET A 138 -2.22 -12.40 -4.71
N ALA A 139 -1.15 -11.96 -5.39
CA ALA A 139 -0.53 -12.70 -6.48
C ALA A 139 -0.01 -14.10 -6.09
N GLU A 140 -0.02 -15.04 -7.04
CA GLU A 140 0.36 -16.45 -6.84
C GLU A 140 1.77 -16.66 -6.28
N ASN A 141 2.71 -15.77 -6.57
CA ASN A 141 4.06 -15.85 -6.03
C ASN A 141 4.16 -15.46 -4.54
N ARG A 142 3.11 -14.83 -3.99
CA ARG A 142 2.99 -14.44 -2.58
C ARG A 142 2.16 -15.45 -1.77
N TRP A 143 1.39 -16.30 -2.46
CA TRP A 143 0.47 -17.26 -1.87
C TRP A 143 0.63 -18.65 -2.46
N LYS A 144 0.78 -19.66 -1.61
CA LYS A 144 0.79 -21.06 -2.01
C LYS A 144 -0.22 -21.84 -1.18
N ASP A 145 -1.17 -22.49 -1.83
CA ASP A 145 -2.20 -23.31 -1.19
C ASP A 145 -2.97 -22.55 -0.07
N GLY A 146 -3.31 -21.27 -0.33
CA GLY A 146 -3.99 -20.39 0.63
C GLY A 146 -3.12 -19.88 1.78
N LYS A 147 -1.81 -20.15 1.76
CA LYS A 147 -0.85 -19.71 2.77
C LYS A 147 0.15 -18.72 2.19
N ILE A 148 0.60 -17.79 3.03
CA ILE A 148 1.65 -16.85 2.68
C ILE A 148 2.96 -17.58 2.43
N VAL A 149 3.64 -17.23 1.34
CA VAL A 149 5.01 -17.60 1.09
C VAL A 149 5.90 -16.64 1.89
N VAL A 150 6.34 -17.08 3.06
CA VAL A 150 7.20 -16.27 3.95
C VAL A 150 8.48 -15.88 3.19
N GLY A 151 8.81 -14.59 3.25
CA GLY A 151 9.89 -14.01 2.47
C GLY A 151 9.45 -13.45 1.11
N ASN A 152 8.24 -13.72 0.63
CA ASN A 152 7.76 -13.08 -0.62
C ASN A 152 6.74 -11.97 -0.35
N THR A 153 6.08 -11.98 0.82
CA THR A 153 5.14 -10.94 1.23
C THR A 153 5.01 -10.85 2.75
N LEU A 154 4.33 -9.81 3.23
CA LEU A 154 4.13 -9.47 4.63
C LEU A 154 5.41 -9.30 5.45
N HIS A 155 6.48 -8.84 4.78
CA HIS A 155 7.86 -8.69 5.23
C HIS A 155 8.21 -9.39 6.53
N PRO A 156 8.84 -10.55 6.37
CA PRO A 156 10.01 -10.79 7.20
C PRO A 156 11.13 -11.56 6.47
N SER A 157 12.36 -11.10 6.65
CA SER A 157 13.50 -11.54 5.86
C SER A 157 14.11 -12.85 6.39
N ASN A 158 14.21 -13.88 5.55
CA ASN A 158 15.01 -15.09 5.83
C ASN A 158 16.50 -14.77 6.04
N ASN A 159 16.95 -13.58 5.64
CA ASN A 159 18.35 -13.15 5.75
C ASN A 159 18.67 -12.54 7.12
N ASN A 160 17.71 -12.45 8.06
CA ASN A 160 18.01 -11.95 9.39
C ASN A 160 18.69 -13.05 10.26
N PRO A 161 20.00 -12.95 10.57
CA PRO A 161 20.69 -13.93 11.40
C PRO A 161 20.16 -14.00 12.84
N ALA A 162 19.48 -12.94 13.31
CA ALA A 162 18.86 -12.91 14.63
C ALA A 162 17.52 -13.67 14.69
N LYS A 163 17.02 -14.18 13.54
CA LYS A 163 15.67 -14.78 13.41
C LYS A 163 14.55 -13.87 13.92
N TRP A 164 14.79 -12.56 13.89
CA TRP A 164 13.76 -11.57 14.17
C TRP A 164 13.10 -11.21 12.84
N TRP A 165 11.87 -11.62 12.70
CA TRP A 165 11.08 -11.47 11.48
C TRP A 165 10.48 -10.05 11.40
N GLY A 166 10.12 -9.45 12.53
CA GLY A 166 9.54 -8.10 12.57
C GLY A 166 8.02 -8.13 12.57
N TRP A 167 7.39 -9.26 12.89
CA TRP A 167 5.94 -9.46 12.89
C TRP A 167 5.18 -8.56 13.88
N ALA A 168 5.92 -7.93 14.80
CA ALA A 168 5.40 -6.90 15.69
C ALA A 168 5.11 -5.56 15.00
N ASN A 169 5.60 -5.38 13.77
CA ASN A 169 5.24 -4.29 12.87
C ASN A 169 4.43 -4.84 11.70
N VAL A 170 3.69 -3.96 11.04
CA VAL A 170 2.99 -4.32 9.82
C VAL A 170 3.92 -4.19 8.63
N SER A 171 3.81 -5.12 7.69
CA SER A 171 4.41 -4.99 6.37
C SER A 171 3.91 -3.74 5.65
N GLY A 172 4.82 -2.94 5.11
CA GLY A 172 4.43 -1.77 4.32
C GLY A 172 3.58 -2.14 3.12
N ASP A 173 3.87 -3.26 2.44
CA ASP A 173 2.98 -3.85 1.42
C ASP A 173 1.52 -4.00 1.87
N LEU A 174 1.26 -4.53 3.07
CA LEU A 174 -0.11 -4.69 3.57
C LEU A 174 -0.74 -3.34 3.89
N ALA A 175 -0.01 -2.48 4.58
CA ALA A 175 -0.50 -1.16 4.95
C ALA A 175 -0.86 -0.33 3.71
N ALA A 176 0.03 -0.29 2.71
CA ALA A 176 -0.19 0.39 1.44
C ALA A 176 -1.38 -0.22 0.67
N SER A 177 -1.46 -1.56 0.57
CA SER A 177 -2.56 -2.25 -0.12
C SER A 177 -3.92 -1.94 0.51
N LEU A 178 -4.02 -2.03 1.84
CA LEU A 178 -5.26 -1.74 2.57
C LEU A 178 -5.72 -0.30 2.34
N LEU A 179 -4.79 0.67 2.34
CA LEU A 179 -5.15 2.08 2.19
C LEU A 179 -5.49 2.45 0.74
N VAL A 180 -4.78 1.89 -0.25
CA VAL A 180 -5.15 2.01 -1.67
C VAL A 180 -6.54 1.43 -1.91
N CYS A 181 -6.82 0.23 -1.38
CA CYS A 181 -8.14 -0.38 -1.55
C CYS A 181 -9.23 0.41 -0.81
N LEU A 182 -8.97 0.85 0.43
CA LEU A 182 -9.91 1.68 1.19
C LEU A 182 -10.25 2.99 0.48
N ARG A 183 -9.28 3.57 -0.24
CA ARG A 183 -9.46 4.77 -1.07
C ARG A 183 -10.40 4.53 -2.25
N LEU A 184 -10.27 3.38 -2.92
CA LEU A 184 -10.81 3.14 -4.26
C LEU A 184 -12.07 2.26 -4.31
N VAL A 185 -12.22 1.31 -3.38
CA VAL A 185 -13.37 0.39 -3.35
C VAL A 185 -14.65 1.22 -3.35
N GLU A 186 -15.70 0.79 -4.04
CA GLU A 186 -16.97 1.52 -3.99
C GLU A 186 -17.71 1.27 -2.66
N ASP A 187 -18.54 2.22 -2.22
CA ASP A 187 -19.31 2.08 -0.98
C ASP A 187 -20.16 0.79 -0.96
N LYS A 188 -20.71 0.39 -2.11
CA LYS A 188 -21.53 -0.82 -2.27
C LYS A 188 -20.72 -2.12 -2.18
N GLU A 189 -19.40 -2.05 -2.36
CA GLU A 189 -18.49 -3.20 -2.40
C GLU A 189 -17.67 -3.30 -1.12
N LEU A 190 -17.63 -2.24 -0.30
CA LEU A 190 -16.83 -2.14 0.91
C LEU A 190 -17.03 -3.32 1.86
N GLN A 191 -18.28 -3.70 2.12
CA GLN A 191 -18.57 -4.84 3.00
C GLN A 191 -18.03 -6.15 2.44
N GLY A 192 -18.28 -6.44 1.15
CA GLY A 192 -17.80 -7.67 0.52
C GLY A 192 -16.27 -7.75 0.49
N TRP A 193 -15.61 -6.62 0.23
CA TRP A 193 -14.15 -6.55 0.33
C TRP A 193 -13.66 -6.83 1.76
N VAL A 194 -14.27 -6.23 2.80
CA VAL A 194 -13.91 -6.52 4.20
C VAL A 194 -14.16 -7.99 4.54
N ASP A 195 -15.29 -8.57 4.11
CA ASP A 195 -15.58 -10.00 4.29
C ASP A 195 -14.46 -10.86 3.69
N SER A 196 -13.95 -10.48 2.51
CA SER A 196 -12.85 -11.18 1.84
C SER A 196 -11.54 -11.14 2.65
N ILE A 197 -11.22 -10.01 3.30
CA ILE A 197 -10.03 -9.85 4.17
C ILE A 197 -10.07 -10.87 5.32
N PHE A 198 -11.23 -11.03 5.95
CA PHE A 198 -11.42 -11.91 7.11
C PHE A 198 -11.60 -13.39 6.72
N SER A 199 -11.98 -13.68 5.46
CA SER A 199 -12.09 -15.04 4.94
C SER A 199 -10.75 -15.77 4.80
N ILE A 200 -9.64 -15.03 4.80
CA ILE A 200 -8.30 -15.58 4.63
C ILE A 200 -7.85 -16.31 5.90
N GLY A 201 -7.70 -17.63 5.80
CA GLY A 201 -7.37 -18.53 6.92
C GLY A 201 -5.90 -18.61 7.30
N CYS A 202 -5.02 -17.80 6.72
CA CYS A 202 -3.58 -17.88 6.98
C CYS A 202 -3.21 -17.21 8.33
N PRO A 203 -2.50 -17.90 9.25
CA PRO A 203 -2.12 -17.31 10.54
C PRO A 203 -1.23 -16.07 10.42
N TYR A 204 -0.29 -16.05 9.46
CA TYR A 204 0.55 -14.88 9.19
C TYR A 204 -0.28 -13.65 8.76
N TRP A 205 -1.28 -13.88 7.91
CA TRP A 205 -2.23 -12.85 7.48
C TRP A 205 -3.03 -12.30 8.66
N ARG A 206 -3.64 -13.18 9.46
CA ARG A 206 -4.44 -12.81 10.64
C ARG A 206 -3.60 -12.04 11.65
N ALA A 207 -2.37 -12.48 11.92
CA ALA A 207 -1.45 -11.77 12.81
C ALA A 207 -1.16 -10.34 12.31
N GLN A 208 -0.82 -10.19 11.03
CA GLN A 208 -0.54 -8.89 10.42
C GLN A 208 -1.78 -7.99 10.36
N LEU A 209 -2.97 -8.56 10.13
CA LEU A 209 -4.23 -7.85 10.14
C LEU A 209 -4.56 -7.27 11.53
N LEU A 210 -4.37 -8.07 12.59
CA LEU A 210 -4.56 -7.61 13.98
C LEU A 210 -3.53 -6.54 14.35
N THR A 211 -2.26 -6.75 13.99
CA THR A 211 -1.18 -5.77 14.18
C THR A 211 -1.50 -4.46 13.46
N TRP A 212 -2.01 -4.52 12.23
CA TRP A 212 -2.47 -3.36 11.46
C TRP A 212 -3.63 -2.66 12.11
N HIS A 213 -4.66 -3.38 12.55
CA HIS A 213 -5.80 -2.77 13.22
C HIS A 213 -5.36 -1.92 14.42
N VAL A 214 -4.44 -2.41 15.26
CA VAL A 214 -3.92 -1.64 16.40
C VAL A 214 -3.10 -0.44 15.96
N GLY A 215 -2.19 -0.59 14.99
CA GLY A 215 -1.39 0.53 14.48
C GLY A 215 -2.23 1.59 13.75
N ALA A 216 -3.30 1.17 13.06
CA ALA A 216 -4.19 2.03 12.28
C ALA A 216 -5.26 2.74 13.12
N ARG A 217 -5.39 2.46 14.42
CA ARG A 217 -6.35 3.12 15.32
C ARG A 217 -6.42 4.64 15.23
N PRO A 218 -5.32 5.39 15.07
CA PRO A 218 -5.41 6.85 14.94
C PRO A 218 -6.14 7.25 13.67
N LEU A 219 -5.90 6.53 12.56
CA LEU A 219 -6.61 6.74 11.32
C LEU A 219 -8.08 6.31 11.47
N LEU A 220 -8.33 5.10 11.98
CA LEU A 220 -9.69 4.55 12.14
C LEU A 220 -10.56 5.41 13.07
N ASN A 221 -9.97 6.03 14.09
CA ASN A 221 -10.63 6.99 14.97
C ASN A 221 -10.58 8.43 14.46
N GLU A 222 -10.17 8.64 13.21
CA GLU A 222 -10.12 9.93 12.52
C GLU A 222 -9.29 11.00 13.27
N ARG A 223 -8.30 10.56 14.07
CA ARG A 223 -7.33 11.43 14.77
C ARG A 223 -6.20 11.90 13.85
N ILE A 224 -5.93 11.13 12.80
CA ILE A 224 -5.08 11.51 11.68
C ILE A 224 -5.86 11.29 10.40
N GLN A 225 -5.50 12.04 9.36
CA GLN A 225 -6.19 12.04 8.07
C GLN A 225 -5.31 11.50 6.94
N PHE A 226 -3.98 11.56 7.13
CA PHE A 226 -3.01 11.25 6.10
C PHE A 226 -2.01 10.18 6.57
N PRO A 227 -1.57 9.27 5.67
CA PRO A 227 -0.50 8.33 5.97
C PRO A 227 0.80 8.99 6.45
N SER A 228 1.06 10.22 6.00
CA SER A 228 2.23 10.98 6.41
C SER A 228 2.31 11.31 7.90
N GLN A 229 1.22 11.11 8.63
CA GLN A 229 1.12 11.33 10.06
C GLN A 229 1.35 10.06 10.89
N PHE A 230 1.54 8.89 10.26
CA PHE A 230 1.81 7.64 11.00
C PHE A 230 3.11 7.72 11.80
N ASP A 231 4.17 8.30 11.23
CA ASP A 231 5.47 8.40 11.90
C ASP A 231 5.42 9.34 13.10
N GLU A 232 4.67 10.44 13.03
CA GLU A 232 4.48 11.35 14.17
C GLU A 232 3.78 10.63 15.34
N TRP A 233 2.83 9.74 15.02
CA TRP A 233 2.10 8.96 16.01
C TRP A 233 2.94 7.84 16.64
N THR A 234 3.76 7.16 15.84
CA THR A 234 4.60 6.03 16.29
C THR A 234 5.91 6.50 16.93
N ALA A 235 6.47 7.64 16.51
CA ALA A 235 7.71 8.21 17.05
C ALA A 235 7.57 8.79 18.46
N ASN A 236 6.33 9.00 18.94
CA ASN A 236 6.11 9.34 20.34
C ASN A 236 6.50 8.13 21.20
N ARG A 237 7.73 8.13 21.75
CA ARG A 237 8.43 6.99 22.38
C ARG A 237 7.67 6.25 23.49
N ASN A 238 6.55 6.80 23.96
CA ASN A 238 5.66 6.15 24.93
C ASN A 238 4.59 5.27 24.26
N ASN A 239 4.43 5.36 22.95
CA ASN A 239 3.39 4.68 22.19
C ASN A 239 3.91 3.32 21.72
N LYS A 240 3.49 2.24 22.38
CA LYS A 240 3.87 0.84 22.05
C LYS A 240 3.13 0.30 20.82
N ASN A 241 2.62 1.16 19.95
CA ASN A 241 1.83 0.72 18.81
C ASN A 241 2.75 0.15 17.72
N PRO A 242 2.29 -0.88 16.99
CA PRO A 242 2.97 -1.35 15.79
C PRO A 242 3.16 -0.21 14.78
N SER A 243 4.30 -0.20 14.11
CA SER A 243 4.47 0.64 12.93
C SER A 243 3.59 0.13 11.78
N ILE A 244 2.95 1.07 11.07
CA ILE A 244 2.16 0.81 9.85
C ILE A 244 2.57 1.72 8.69
N GLY A 245 3.69 2.41 8.81
CA GLY A 245 4.28 3.17 7.70
C GLY A 245 4.82 2.25 6.61
N TRP A 246 5.05 2.82 5.44
CA TRP A 246 5.68 2.15 4.29
C TRP A 246 6.57 3.14 3.53
N SER A 247 7.27 2.70 2.50
CA SER A 247 8.12 3.56 1.67
C SER A 247 7.39 4.80 1.23
N ASP A 248 7.98 5.95 1.51
CA ASP A 248 7.47 7.23 1.02
C ASP A 248 6.06 7.58 1.53
N SER A 249 5.50 6.86 2.52
CA SER A 249 4.18 7.18 3.09
C SER A 249 4.14 8.58 3.72
N HIS A 250 5.30 9.09 4.15
CA HIS A 250 5.50 10.43 4.68
C HIS A 250 5.22 11.57 3.69
N VAL A 251 5.19 11.30 2.37
CA VAL A 251 4.84 12.31 1.35
C VAL A 251 3.35 12.30 1.01
N VAL A 252 2.64 11.20 1.30
CA VAL A 252 1.23 11.05 0.95
C VAL A 252 0.37 11.98 1.81
N GLY A 253 -0.30 12.92 1.15
CA GLY A 253 -1.17 13.90 1.79
C GLY A 253 -0.47 15.13 2.37
N ARG A 254 0.86 15.24 2.24
CA ARG A 254 1.55 16.51 2.47
C ARG A 254 1.46 17.32 1.18
N MET A 255 0.92 18.53 1.24
CA MET A 255 1.09 19.52 0.17
C MET A 255 1.52 20.85 0.79
N GLN A 256 2.70 21.37 0.41
CA GLN A 256 3.15 22.71 0.76
C GLN A 256 2.86 23.67 -0.40
N GLY A 257 1.98 24.66 -0.18
CA GLY A 257 1.58 25.67 -1.16
C GLY A 257 0.12 26.15 -0.97
N ASP A 258 -0.32 27.13 -1.75
CA ASP A 258 -1.69 27.73 -1.66
C ASP A 258 -2.84 26.77 -2.00
N THR A 259 -2.54 25.54 -2.44
CA THR A 259 -3.55 24.50 -2.66
C THR A 259 -3.43 23.47 -1.54
N ILE A 260 -3.98 23.80 -0.38
CA ILE A 260 -4.45 22.77 0.54
C ILE A 260 -5.56 22.05 -0.22
N VAL A 261 -5.29 20.86 -0.75
CA VAL A 261 -6.39 19.93 -1.03
C VAL A 261 -6.97 19.61 0.34
N ALA A 262 -8.01 20.35 0.72
CA ALA A 262 -8.75 20.16 1.96
C ALA A 262 -9.52 18.82 1.97
N GLU A 263 -9.39 18.04 0.91
CA GLU A 263 -9.98 16.71 0.81
C GLU A 263 -9.07 15.72 1.55
N ALA A 264 -9.65 15.07 2.57
CA ALA A 264 -9.02 13.96 3.24
C ALA A 264 -8.65 12.88 2.22
N VAL A 265 -7.63 12.06 2.54
CA VAL A 265 -7.23 10.94 1.67
C VAL A 265 -8.42 10.07 1.30
N PHE A 266 -9.37 9.91 2.21
CA PHE A 266 -10.52 9.05 2.02
C PHE A 266 -11.79 9.88 1.79
N PRO A 267 -12.72 9.41 0.94
CA PRO A 267 -14.04 10.02 0.82
C PRO A 267 -14.73 10.20 2.19
N GLN A 268 -15.57 11.21 2.34
CA GLN A 268 -16.22 11.50 3.62
C GLN A 268 -16.98 10.28 4.18
N GLY A 269 -16.74 9.97 5.46
CA GLY A 269 -17.36 8.83 6.15
C GLY A 269 -16.84 7.45 5.74
N ARG A 270 -15.91 7.37 4.78
CA ARG A 270 -15.31 6.11 4.31
C ARG A 270 -14.60 5.35 5.43
N VAL A 271 -13.77 6.05 6.18
CA VAL A 271 -12.98 5.47 7.29
C VAL A 271 -13.89 4.95 8.38
N SER A 272 -14.89 5.74 8.79
CA SER A 272 -15.92 5.32 9.73
C SER A 272 -16.69 4.07 9.26
N LYS A 273 -17.13 4.00 8.00
CA LYS A 273 -17.80 2.80 7.45
C LYS A 273 -16.90 1.57 7.46
N PHE A 274 -15.64 1.73 7.03
CA PHE A 274 -14.66 0.65 7.05
C PHE A 274 -14.39 0.17 8.47
N LYS A 275 -14.16 1.09 9.42
CA LYS A 275 -13.97 0.78 10.83
C LYS A 275 -15.14 -0.05 11.36
N SER A 276 -16.38 0.39 11.16
CA SER A 276 -17.56 -0.36 11.60
C SER A 276 -17.64 -1.76 10.99
N ALA A 277 -17.39 -1.90 9.69
CA ALA A 277 -17.39 -3.21 9.04
C ALA A 277 -16.27 -4.12 9.58
N PHE A 278 -15.08 -3.57 9.80
CA PHE A 278 -13.92 -4.29 10.31
C PHE A 278 -14.10 -4.72 11.77
N GLU A 279 -14.60 -3.83 12.63
CA GLU A 279 -14.85 -4.11 14.04
C GLU A 279 -15.99 -5.12 14.21
N ALA A 280 -17.04 -5.06 13.39
CA ALA A 280 -18.08 -6.08 13.38
C ALA A 280 -17.52 -7.48 13.09
N HIS A 281 -16.52 -7.60 12.20
CA HIS A 281 -15.84 -8.88 12.00
C HIS A 281 -14.99 -9.28 13.18
N LEU A 282 -14.27 -8.35 13.83
CA LEU A 282 -13.49 -8.67 15.03
C LEU A 282 -14.37 -9.12 16.20
N GLU A 283 -15.54 -8.51 16.38
CA GLU A 283 -16.52 -8.88 17.41
C GLU A 283 -17.12 -10.27 17.16
N ASN A 284 -17.39 -10.61 15.90
CA ASN A 284 -17.97 -11.90 15.51
C ASN A 284 -16.92 -12.99 15.27
N ALA A 285 -15.65 -12.62 15.11
CA ALA A 285 -14.57 -13.56 14.92
C ALA A 285 -14.32 -14.34 16.21
N ASP A 286 -14.01 -15.62 16.05
CA ASP A 286 -13.43 -16.41 17.13
C ASP A 286 -11.96 -15.99 17.33
N LEU A 287 -11.76 -14.82 17.95
CA LEU A 287 -10.44 -14.26 18.22
C LEU A 287 -9.60 -15.18 19.10
N SER A 288 -10.25 -15.99 19.95
CA SER A 288 -9.58 -17.05 20.73
C SER A 288 -8.98 -18.10 19.80
N LYS A 289 -9.73 -18.60 18.83
CA LYS A 289 -9.22 -19.51 17.81
C LYS A 289 -8.12 -18.89 16.96
N TRP A 290 -8.28 -17.62 16.53
CA TRP A 290 -7.22 -16.93 15.78
C TRP A 290 -5.94 -16.82 16.60
N LYS A 291 -6.06 -16.47 17.89
CA LYS A 291 -4.95 -16.41 18.84
C LYS A 291 -4.27 -17.78 18.97
N GLU A 292 -5.03 -18.87 19.10
CA GLU A 292 -4.47 -20.22 19.15
C GLU A 292 -3.68 -20.56 17.88
N GLU A 293 -4.28 -20.40 16.70
CA GLU A 293 -3.64 -20.67 15.41
C GLU A 293 -2.37 -19.82 15.17
N ILE A 294 -2.41 -18.54 15.56
CA ILE A 294 -1.24 -17.65 15.48
C ILE A 294 -0.14 -18.12 16.43
N LEU A 295 -0.50 -18.50 17.66
CA LEU A 295 0.46 -18.98 18.65
C LEU A 295 0.99 -20.38 18.32
N GLU A 296 0.34 -21.18 17.47
CA GLU A 296 0.90 -22.44 16.98
C GLU A 296 2.11 -22.24 16.06
N VAL A 297 2.23 -21.08 15.40
CA VAL A 297 3.38 -20.73 14.56
C VAL A 297 4.54 -20.21 15.43
N PRO A 298 5.70 -20.91 15.49
CA PRO A 298 6.79 -20.56 16.41
C PRO A 298 7.28 -19.12 16.31
N GLU A 299 7.48 -18.60 15.10
CA GLU A 299 8.00 -17.25 14.86
C GLU A 299 6.99 -16.16 15.27
N LEU A 300 5.70 -16.38 15.01
CA LEU A 300 4.63 -15.48 15.43
C LEU A 300 4.45 -15.49 16.95
N ARG A 301 4.57 -16.66 17.59
CA ARG A 301 4.50 -16.78 19.06
C ARG A 301 5.56 -15.90 19.74
N SER A 302 6.80 -15.91 19.26
CA SER A 302 7.87 -15.12 19.86
C SER A 302 7.69 -13.61 19.72
N GLU A 303 7.07 -13.15 18.64
CA GLU A 303 7.07 -11.73 18.26
C GLU A 303 5.72 -11.04 18.48
N VAL A 304 4.63 -11.71 18.13
CA VAL A 304 3.27 -11.16 18.21
C VAL A 304 2.59 -11.58 19.51
N GLY A 305 3.05 -12.63 20.19
CA GLY A 305 2.41 -13.14 21.42
C GLY A 305 2.24 -12.09 22.54
N ARG A 306 3.07 -11.04 22.57
CA ARG A 306 2.91 -9.90 23.49
C ARG A 306 1.87 -8.88 23.00
N LEU A 307 1.78 -8.64 21.70
CA LEU A 307 0.75 -7.80 21.09
C LEU A 307 -0.63 -8.44 21.21
N ILE A 308 -0.71 -9.78 21.14
CA ILE A 308 -1.98 -10.50 21.29
C ILE A 308 -2.60 -10.34 22.68
N LYS A 309 -1.78 -10.24 23.73
CA LYS A 309 -2.29 -9.88 25.06
C LYS A 309 -2.89 -8.47 25.09
N ASN A 310 -2.43 -7.58 24.22
CA ASN A 310 -2.98 -6.24 24.05
C ASN A 310 -4.09 -6.18 22.99
N PHE A 311 -4.43 -7.27 22.29
CA PHE A 311 -5.63 -7.35 21.44
C PHE A 311 -6.88 -7.66 22.25
N GLU A 312 -6.74 -8.07 23.53
CA GLU A 312 -7.82 -8.09 24.51
C GLU A 312 -8.20 -6.65 24.87
N ILE A 313 -8.92 -5.97 23.98
CA ILE A 313 -9.35 -4.58 24.17
C ILE A 313 -10.87 -4.51 24.04
N ASN A 314 -11.47 -4.07 25.14
CA ASN A 314 -12.82 -3.52 25.30
C ASN A 314 -13.05 -2.30 24.41
#